data_AF-A0A8D8FQ79-F1
#
_entry.id   AF-A0A8D8FQ79-F1
#
_cell.length_a   1.000
_cell.length_b   1.000
_cell.length_c   1.000
_cell.angle_alpha   90.00
_cell.angle_beta   90.00
_cell.angle_gamma   90.00
#
_symmetry.space_group_name_H-M   'P 1'
#
loop_
_entity.id
_entity.type
_entity.pdbx_description
1 polymer ?
#
loop_
_entity_poly.entity_id
_entity_poly.type
_entity_poly.pdbx_seq_one_letter_code
_entity_poly.pdbx_strand_id
1 'polypeptide(L)'
;MIITAVMLETLSISFVIAVAECDLNLTTEQKGILGAVALVGIIVSSHLWGFLADTQGRRKVIIPTMLAGFGVSFVSSFTTDFATITACRFLTGFLVCGGSATIYAYLGEFHNDKDRSRAIMAASFVFGIGCVLLPGLAWVVLDHSWEFTVPVLNIVYRPWRLFLVICGLPGLIGAFALLRFPETPKF
;
A
#
# COMPACT_ATOMS: atom_id res chain seq x y z
N MET A 1 -2.87 -8.83 -7.75
CA MET A 1 -3.41 -8.41 -6.45
C MET A 1 -2.37 -7.77 -5.54
N ILE A 2 -1.24 -8.44 -5.23
CA ILE A 2 -0.20 -7.84 -4.36
C ILE A 2 0.47 -6.63 -5.02
N ILE A 3 0.90 -6.76 -6.27
CA ILE A 3 1.52 -5.65 -7.03
C ILE A 3 0.56 -4.46 -7.18
N THR A 4 -0.71 -4.74 -7.48
CA THR A 4 -1.76 -3.73 -7.53
C THR A 4 -1.98 -3.05 -6.17
N ALA A 5 -1.96 -3.81 -5.06
CA ALA A 5 -2.10 -3.24 -3.71
C ALA A 5 -0.96 -2.28 -3.35
N VAL A 6 0.28 -2.71 -3.59
CA VAL A 6 1.49 -1.91 -3.43
C VAL A 6 1.36 -0.58 -4.17
N MET A 7 0.87 -0.62 -5.40
CA MET A 7 0.67 0.58 -6.21
C MET A 7 -0.45 1.48 -5.69
N LEU A 8 -1.59 0.89 -5.36
CA LEU A 8 -2.72 1.64 -4.79
C LEU A 8 -2.29 2.36 -3.51
N GLU A 9 -1.54 1.71 -2.62
CA GLU A 9 -1.06 2.32 -1.37
C GLU A 9 -0.01 3.42 -1.59
N THR A 10 0.87 3.26 -2.58
CA THR A 10 1.91 4.27 -2.86
C THR A 10 1.33 5.53 -3.49
N LEU A 11 0.34 5.38 -4.37
CA LEU A 11 -0.20 6.47 -5.19
C LEU A 11 -1.49 7.08 -4.65
N SER A 12 -2.20 6.41 -3.73
CA SER A 12 -3.46 6.90 -3.15
C SER A 12 -3.29 8.24 -2.44
N ILE A 13 -2.13 8.50 -1.84
CA ILE A 13 -1.87 9.72 -1.07
C ILE A 13 -2.01 10.99 -1.92
N SER A 14 -1.65 10.94 -3.19
CA SER A 14 -1.77 12.08 -4.11
C SER A 14 -3.23 12.51 -4.31
N PHE A 15 -4.16 11.55 -4.33
CA PHE A 15 -5.60 11.83 -4.42
C PHE A 15 -6.18 12.27 -3.08
N VAL A 16 -5.71 11.67 -1.98
CA VAL A 16 -6.16 12.00 -0.62
C VAL A 16 -5.78 13.42 -0.23
N ILE A 17 -4.56 13.87 -0.55
CA ILE A 17 -4.09 15.23 -0.23
C ILE A 17 -4.99 16.30 -0.86
N ALA A 18 -5.45 16.08 -2.09
CA ALA A 18 -6.30 17.04 -2.80
C ALA A 18 -7.69 17.22 -2.14
N VAL A 19 -8.25 16.15 -1.59
CA VAL A 19 -9.59 16.18 -0.96
C VAL A 19 -9.52 16.53 0.53
N ALA A 20 -8.46 16.10 1.21
CA ALA A 20 -8.31 16.27 2.65
C ALA A 20 -7.69 17.63 3.05
N GLU A 21 -7.35 18.48 2.08
CA GLU A 21 -6.76 19.80 2.30
C GLU A 21 -7.58 20.69 3.26
N CYS A 22 -8.88 20.86 2.96
CA CYS A 22 -9.77 21.70 3.76
C CYS A 22 -10.09 21.08 5.14
N ASP A 23 -9.98 19.75 5.26
CA ASP A 23 -10.37 19.02 6.46
C ASP A 23 -9.28 19.02 7.53
N LEU A 24 -8.03 18.93 7.07
CA LEU A 24 -6.85 18.91 7.92
C LEU A 24 -6.18 20.30 8.00
N ASN A 25 -6.74 21.33 7.34
CA ASN A 25 -6.17 22.67 7.20
C ASN A 25 -4.68 22.62 6.83
N LEU A 26 -4.34 21.85 5.81
CA LEU A 26 -2.95 21.56 5.44
C LEU A 26 -2.28 22.77 4.75
N THR A 27 -1.10 23.14 5.22
CA THR A 27 -0.25 24.10 4.51
C THR A 27 0.39 23.46 3.27
N THR A 28 0.79 24.27 2.29
CA THR A 28 1.47 23.77 1.08
C THR A 28 2.73 22.96 1.39
N GLU A 29 3.48 23.37 2.41
CA GLU A 29 4.68 22.64 2.88
C GLU A 29 4.32 21.26 3.44
N GLN A 30 3.27 21.18 4.27
CA GLN A 30 2.80 19.94 4.88
C GLN A 30 2.33 18.91 3.84
N LYS A 31 1.71 19.36 2.75
CA LYS A 31 1.34 18.48 1.63
C LYS A 31 2.56 17.86 0.96
N GLY A 32 3.60 18.66 0.73
CA GLY A 32 4.87 18.18 0.18
C GLY A 32 5.51 17.13 1.08
N ILE A 33 5.52 17.36 2.39
CA ILE A 33 6.05 16.41 3.38
C ILE A 33 5.23 15.11 3.37
N LEU A 34 3.90 15.17 3.34
CA LEU A 34 3.04 13.98 3.31
C LEU A 34 3.26 13.10 2.07
N GLY A 35 3.48 13.71 0.89
CA GLY A 35 3.80 12.97 -0.32
C GLY A 35 5.21 12.36 -0.28
N ALA A 36 6.19 13.09 0.28
CA ALA A 36 7.58 12.66 0.31
C ALA A 36 7.87 11.59 1.38
N VAL A 37 7.20 11.65 2.53
CA VAL A 37 7.52 10.79 3.68
C VAL A 37 7.36 9.29 3.37
N ALA A 38 6.38 8.94 2.53
CA ALA A 38 6.18 7.56 2.09
C ALA A 38 7.37 7.06 1.24
N LEU A 39 7.90 7.91 0.36
CA LEU A 39 9.10 7.59 -0.43
C LEU A 39 10.34 7.46 0.44
N VAL A 40 10.49 8.32 1.45
CA VAL A 40 11.57 8.20 2.44
C VAL A 40 11.47 6.86 3.18
N GLY A 41 10.27 6.45 3.58
CA GLY A 41 10.02 5.13 4.17
C GLY A 41 10.44 3.97 3.26
N ILE A 42 10.15 4.05 1.96
CA ILE A 42 10.59 3.05 0.98
C ILE A 42 12.12 3.01 0.87
N ILE A 43 12.79 4.16 0.79
CA ILE A 43 14.25 4.23 0.66
C ILE A 43 14.93 3.60 1.87
N VAL A 44 14.54 3.99 3.09
CA VAL A 44 15.15 3.51 4.33
C VAL A 44 14.92 2.01 4.54
N SER A 45 13.75 1.50 4.16
CA SER A 45 13.37 0.10 4.39
C SER A 45 13.90 -0.88 3.33
N SER A 46 14.29 -0.38 2.15
CA SER A 46 14.72 -1.20 1.00
C SER A 46 15.79 -2.24 1.31
N HIS A 47 16.84 -1.83 2.04
CA HIS A 47 17.95 -2.73 2.36
C HIS A 47 17.56 -3.77 3.41
N LEU A 48 16.76 -3.36 4.41
CA LEU A 48 16.29 -4.24 5.47
C LEU A 48 15.42 -5.36 4.92
N TRP A 49 14.42 -5.01 4.10
CA TRP A 49 13.52 -6.01 3.53
C TRP A 49 14.19 -6.89 2.48
N GLY A 50 15.15 -6.34 1.72
CA GLY A 50 15.97 -7.14 0.81
C GLY A 50 16.74 -8.23 1.55
N PHE A 51 17.48 -7.84 2.60
CA PHE A 51 18.20 -8.79 3.44
C PHE A 51 17.28 -9.83 4.09
N LEU A 52 16.13 -9.40 4.62
CA LEU A 52 15.19 -10.30 5.27
C LEU A 52 14.56 -11.28 4.28
N ALA A 53 14.26 -10.83 3.05
CA ALA A 53 13.69 -11.67 2.00
C ALA A 53 14.65 -12.76 1.51
N ASP A 54 15.96 -12.47 1.51
CA ASP A 54 16.98 -13.42 1.12
C ASP A 54 17.40 -14.38 2.25
N THR A 55 17.13 -14.05 3.51
CA THR A 55 17.54 -14.87 4.67
C THR A 55 16.42 -15.70 5.28
N GLN A 56 15.22 -15.14 5.43
CA GLN A 56 14.10 -15.81 6.14
C GLN A 56 13.09 -16.49 5.20
N GLY A 57 13.22 -16.27 3.90
CA GLY A 57 12.28 -16.76 2.91
C GLY A 57 11.24 -15.71 2.51
N ARG A 58 10.88 -15.74 1.23
CA ARG A 58 10.13 -14.67 0.57
C ARG A 58 8.68 -14.57 1.02
N ARG A 59 8.05 -15.72 1.21
CA ARG A 59 6.66 -15.82 1.67
C ARG A 59 6.51 -15.25 3.08
N LYS A 60 7.47 -15.57 3.96
CA LYS A 60 7.49 -15.08 5.34
C LYS A 60 7.72 -13.59 5.47
N VAL A 61 8.23 -12.91 4.44
CA VAL A 61 8.35 -11.45 4.39
C VAL A 61 7.11 -10.78 3.78
N ILE A 62 6.57 -11.34 2.68
CA ILE A 62 5.42 -10.73 1.97
C ILE A 62 4.15 -10.73 2.84
N ILE A 63 3.85 -11.83 3.55
CA ILE A 63 2.63 -11.93 4.35
C ILE A 63 2.57 -10.88 5.48
N PRO A 64 3.55 -10.79 6.39
CA PRO A 64 3.47 -9.85 7.50
C PRO A 64 3.55 -8.40 7.04
N THR A 65 4.33 -8.09 5.98
CA THR A 65 4.40 -6.73 5.44
C THR A 65 3.07 -6.27 4.86
N MET A 66 2.33 -7.15 4.16
CA MET A 66 1.01 -6.85 3.63
C MET A 66 -0.05 -6.72 4.73
N LEU A 67 -0.04 -7.60 5.73
CA LEU A 67 -0.98 -7.53 6.87
C LEU A 67 -0.74 -6.28 7.73
N ALA A 68 0.53 -6.01 8.05
CA ALA A 68 0.91 -4.81 8.78
C ALA A 68 0.59 -3.55 7.96
N GLY A 69 0.84 -3.57 6.64
CA GLY A 69 0.51 -2.45 5.74
C GLY A 69 -0.96 -2.11 5.78
N PHE A 70 -1.84 -3.11 5.66
CA PHE A 70 -3.29 -2.92 5.82
C PHE A 70 -3.65 -2.40 7.21
N GLY A 71 -3.05 -2.95 8.28
CA GLY A 71 -3.29 -2.49 9.65
C GLY A 71 -2.91 -1.01 9.85
N VAL A 72 -1.76 -0.59 9.33
CA VAL A 72 -1.32 0.82 9.38
C VAL A 72 -2.24 1.71 8.55
N SER A 73 -2.66 1.27 7.35
CA SER A 73 -3.61 2.03 6.53
C SER A 73 -4.98 2.16 7.19
N PHE A 74 -5.43 1.11 7.89
CA PHE A 74 -6.66 1.14 8.70
C PHE A 74 -6.52 2.12 9.86
N VAL A 75 -5.44 2.08 10.62
CA VAL A 75 -5.17 3.05 11.71
C VAL A 75 -5.10 4.48 11.16
N SER A 76 -4.43 4.68 10.02
CA SER A 76 -4.33 5.96 9.33
C SER A 76 -5.67 6.53 8.86
N SER A 77 -6.71 5.69 8.76
CA SER A 77 -8.08 6.13 8.44
C SER A 77 -8.75 6.82 9.63
N PHE A 78 -8.35 6.48 10.86
CA PHE A 78 -8.90 7.08 12.09
C PHE A 78 -8.12 8.30 12.57
N THR A 79 -6.86 8.46 12.16
CA THR A 79 -6.04 9.60 12.58
C THR A 79 -6.58 10.95 12.09
N THR A 80 -6.53 11.95 12.96
CA THR A 80 -6.92 13.36 12.69
C THR A 80 -5.73 14.31 12.70
N ASP A 81 -4.65 13.96 13.40
CA ASP A 81 -3.47 14.83 13.54
C ASP A 81 -2.47 14.66 12.40
N PHE A 82 -1.96 15.77 11.88
CA PHE A 82 -0.94 15.79 10.83
C PHE A 82 0.29 14.93 11.16
N ALA A 83 0.80 15.03 12.39
CA ALA A 83 1.96 14.26 12.83
C ALA A 83 1.68 12.74 12.80
N THR A 84 0.49 12.33 13.25
CA THR A 84 0.10 10.91 13.28
C THR A 84 -0.14 10.35 11.87
N ILE A 85 -0.76 11.11 10.97
CA ILE A 85 -0.92 10.73 9.56
C ILE A 85 0.45 10.60 8.91
N THR A 86 1.36 11.55 9.13
CA THR A 86 2.72 11.53 8.57
C THR A 86 3.50 10.30 9.05
N ALA A 87 3.42 9.97 10.35
CA ALA A 87 4.04 8.77 10.91
C ALA A 87 3.42 7.49 10.32
N CYS A 88 2.10 7.43 10.19
CA CYS A 88 1.43 6.29 9.55
C CYS A 88 1.86 6.15 8.09
N ARG A 89 1.97 7.25 7.33
CA ARG A 89 2.42 7.22 5.93
C ARG A 89 3.87 6.78 5.79
N PHE A 90 4.75 7.20 6.71
CA PHE A 90 6.11 6.68 6.77
C PHE A 90 6.12 5.17 6.96
N LEU A 91 5.32 4.65 7.90
CA LEU A 91 5.20 3.22 8.17
C LEU A 91 4.57 2.46 7.00
N THR A 92 3.54 2.99 6.34
CA THR A 92 2.97 2.41 5.12
C THR A 92 4.04 2.30 4.05
N GLY A 93 4.80 3.37 3.77
CA GLY A 93 5.91 3.35 2.82
C GLY A 93 6.99 2.33 3.19
N PHE A 94 7.33 2.24 4.48
CA PHE A 94 8.26 1.26 5.01
C PHE A 94 7.80 -0.18 4.73
N LEU A 95 6.52 -0.49 4.92
CA LEU A 95 5.97 -1.84 4.77
C LEU A 95 5.72 -2.22 3.30
N VAL A 96 5.29 -1.26 2.47
CA VAL A 96 5.03 -1.46 1.04
C VAL A 96 6.28 -1.90 0.28
N CYS A 97 7.46 -1.41 0.68
CA CYS A 97 8.73 -1.79 0.06
C CYS A 97 9.02 -3.30 0.15
N GLY A 98 8.74 -3.93 1.31
CA GLY A 98 8.95 -5.36 1.48
C GLY A 98 8.11 -6.20 0.53
N GLY A 99 6.84 -5.84 0.35
CA GLY A 99 5.97 -6.51 -0.62
C GLY A 99 6.40 -6.31 -2.07
N SER A 100 6.83 -5.10 -2.43
CA SER A 100 7.15 -4.73 -3.81
C SER A 100 8.45 -5.35 -4.30
N ALA A 101 9.50 -5.38 -3.48
CA ALA A 101 10.79 -5.97 -3.86
C ALA A 101 10.70 -7.50 -3.90
N THR A 102 10.05 -8.12 -2.90
CA THR A 102 10.05 -9.57 -2.73
C THR A 102 9.13 -10.28 -3.72
N ILE A 103 8.04 -9.66 -4.21
CA ILE A 103 7.09 -10.32 -5.12
C ILE A 103 7.67 -10.59 -6.51
N TYR A 104 8.49 -9.69 -7.06
CA TYR A 104 9.14 -9.90 -8.35
C TYR A 104 10.16 -11.02 -8.28
N ALA A 105 10.90 -11.06 -7.19
CA ALA A 105 11.82 -12.13 -6.91
C ALA A 105 11.02 -13.45 -6.80
N TYR A 106 10.01 -13.51 -5.93
CA TYR A 106 9.15 -14.68 -5.71
C TYR A 106 8.62 -15.24 -7.03
N LEU A 107 8.07 -14.39 -7.90
CA LEU A 107 7.56 -14.81 -9.20
C LEU A 107 8.66 -15.39 -10.10
N GLY A 108 9.86 -14.80 -10.08
CA GLY A 108 11.00 -15.26 -10.85
C GLY A 108 11.56 -16.62 -10.42
N GLU A 109 11.38 -17.02 -9.16
CA GLU A 109 11.83 -18.34 -8.65
C GLU A 109 10.87 -19.49 -8.98
N PHE A 110 9.61 -19.19 -9.26
CA PHE A 110 8.62 -20.21 -9.66
C PHE A 110 8.66 -20.53 -11.16
N HIS A 111 9.38 -19.75 -11.97
CA HIS A 111 9.41 -19.91 -13.42
C HIS A 111 10.83 -20.22 -13.90
N ASN A 112 10.94 -21.09 -14.91
CA ASN A 112 12.20 -21.34 -15.61
C ASN A 112 12.70 -20.06 -16.30
N ASP A 113 14.01 -19.94 -16.53
CA ASP A 113 14.63 -18.75 -17.13
C ASP A 113 14.00 -18.31 -18.46
N LYS A 114 13.46 -19.26 -19.24
CA LYS A 114 12.77 -18.98 -20.51
C LYS A 114 11.42 -18.26 -20.33
N ASP A 115 10.68 -18.59 -19.26
CA ASP A 115 9.34 -18.06 -19.00
C ASP A 115 9.34 -16.94 -17.96
N ARG A 116 10.43 -16.78 -17.20
CA ARG A 116 10.61 -15.74 -16.19
C ARG A 116 10.34 -14.34 -16.74
N SER A 117 10.90 -14.01 -17.90
CA SER A 117 10.69 -12.70 -18.53
C SER A 117 9.22 -12.47 -18.88
N ARG A 118 8.51 -13.50 -19.34
CA ARG A 118 7.06 -13.43 -19.64
C ARG A 118 6.23 -13.24 -18.37
N ALA A 119 6.58 -13.96 -17.30
CA ALA A 119 5.90 -13.82 -16.00
C ALA A 119 6.08 -12.41 -15.42
N ILE A 120 7.31 -11.86 -15.47
CA ILE A 120 7.58 -10.48 -15.04
C ILE A 120 6.83 -9.48 -15.91
N MET A 121 6.79 -9.67 -17.23
CA MET A 121 5.98 -8.81 -18.11
C MET A 121 4.49 -8.85 -17.77
N ALA A 122 3.93 -10.04 -17.50
CA ALA A 122 2.54 -10.17 -17.06
C ALA A 122 2.30 -9.45 -15.72
N ALA A 123 3.25 -9.53 -14.80
CA ALA A 123 3.21 -8.80 -13.53
C ALA A 123 3.22 -7.28 -13.72
N SER A 124 4.03 -6.77 -14.65
CA SER A 124 4.04 -5.35 -15.04
C SER A 124 2.75 -4.92 -15.76
N PHE A 125 2.09 -5.82 -16.48
CA PHE A 125 0.77 -5.52 -17.05
C PHE A 125 -0.29 -5.36 -15.95
N VAL A 126 -0.27 -6.24 -14.95
CA VAL A 126 -1.15 -6.14 -13.76
C VAL A 126 -0.89 -4.86 -12.99
N PHE A 127 0.36 -4.42 -12.90
CA PHE A 127 0.72 -3.09 -12.37
C PHE A 127 0.03 -1.97 -13.15
N GLY A 128 0.10 -1.99 -14.49
CA GLY A 128 -0.53 -1.00 -15.35
C GLY A 128 -2.05 -0.92 -15.16
N ILE A 129 -2.71 -2.07 -15.00
CA ILE A 129 -4.14 -2.12 -14.65
C ILE A 129 -4.40 -1.42 -13.31
N GLY A 130 -3.54 -1.61 -12.31
CA GLY A 130 -3.62 -0.91 -11.02
C GLY A 130 -3.60 0.62 -11.16
N CYS A 131 -2.80 1.15 -12.07
CA CYS A 131 -2.74 2.58 -12.35
C CYS A 131 -4.03 3.15 -12.94
N VAL A 132 -4.80 2.34 -13.69
CA VAL A 132 -6.11 2.73 -14.23
C VAL A 132 -7.22 2.55 -13.18
N LEU A 133 -7.12 1.49 -12.37
CA LEU A 133 -8.08 1.23 -11.30
C LEU A 133 -8.04 2.31 -10.22
N LEU A 134 -6.87 2.86 -9.88
CA LEU A 134 -6.74 3.88 -8.84
C LEU A 134 -7.61 5.13 -9.08
N PRO A 135 -7.49 5.86 -10.21
CA PRO A 135 -8.34 7.01 -10.48
C PRO A 135 -9.80 6.62 -10.66
N GLY A 136 -10.11 5.42 -11.16
CA GLY A 136 -11.48 4.91 -11.23
C GLY A 136 -12.10 4.73 -9.84
N LEU A 137 -11.36 4.15 -8.90
CA LEU A 137 -11.76 4.03 -7.50
C LEU A 137 -11.85 5.41 -6.82
N ALA A 138 -10.90 6.29 -7.11
CA ALA A 138 -10.88 7.65 -6.58
C ALA A 138 -12.14 8.41 -7.03
N TRP A 139 -12.51 8.32 -8.32
CA TRP A 139 -13.73 8.93 -8.85
C TRP A 139 -14.99 8.40 -8.15
N VAL A 140 -15.15 7.08 -8.07
CA VAL A 140 -16.35 6.48 -7.47
C VAL A 140 -16.47 6.78 -5.97
N VAL A 141 -15.35 6.78 -5.25
CA VAL A 141 -15.35 6.92 -3.79
C VAL A 141 -15.33 8.39 -3.34
N LEU A 142 -14.55 9.26 -4.00
CA LEU A 142 -14.36 10.66 -3.57
C LEU A 142 -15.46 11.60 -4.08
N ASP A 143 -16.19 11.25 -5.15
CA ASP A 143 -17.31 12.06 -5.66
C ASP A 143 -18.54 12.03 -4.73
N HIS A 144 -18.60 11.02 -3.85
CA HIS A 144 -19.71 10.84 -2.93
C HIS A 144 -19.49 11.66 -1.65
N SER A 145 -20.30 12.70 -1.40
CA SER A 145 -20.21 13.61 -0.24
C SER A 145 -20.88 13.09 1.04
N TRP A 146 -20.77 11.79 1.31
CA TRP A 146 -21.34 11.20 2.52
C TRP A 146 -20.44 11.50 3.73
N GLU A 147 -21.06 12.03 4.79
CA GLU A 147 -20.41 12.28 6.07
C GLU A 147 -21.08 11.38 7.11
N PHE A 148 -20.37 10.35 7.54
CA PHE A 148 -20.86 9.47 8.60
C PHE A 148 -20.16 9.83 9.92
N THR A 149 -20.88 10.46 10.85
CA THR A 149 -20.37 10.71 12.19
C THR A 149 -20.38 9.40 12.98
N VAL A 150 -19.20 8.92 13.38
CA VAL A 150 -19.08 7.74 14.26
C VAL A 150 -19.02 8.25 15.70
N PRO A 151 -20.11 8.22 16.48
CA PRO A 151 -20.16 8.83 17.81
C PRO A 151 -19.22 8.19 18.83
N VAL A 152 -18.76 6.96 18.57
CA VAL A 152 -17.84 6.22 19.46
C VAL A 152 -16.43 6.82 19.47
N LEU A 153 -15.99 7.45 18.38
CA LEU A 153 -14.63 8.00 18.24
C LEU A 153 -14.60 9.53 18.05
N ASN A 154 -15.76 10.19 18.01
CA ASN A 154 -15.90 11.64 17.76
C ASN A 154 -15.19 12.07 16.45
N ILE A 155 -15.23 11.20 15.44
CA ILE A 155 -14.62 11.40 14.12
C ILE A 155 -15.74 11.46 13.08
N VAL A 156 -15.69 12.46 12.21
CA VAL A 156 -16.48 12.50 10.97
C VAL A 156 -15.78 11.60 9.95
N TYR A 157 -16.39 10.44 9.67
CA TYR A 157 -15.88 9.50 8.69
C TYR A 157 -16.18 10.03 7.29
N ARG A 158 -15.13 10.49 6.62
CA ARG A 158 -15.18 11.10 5.30
C ARG A 158 -14.74 10.13 4.21
N PRO A 159 -15.10 10.37 2.94
CA PRO A 159 -14.84 9.42 1.85
C PRO A 159 -13.35 9.10 1.63
N TRP A 160 -12.45 10.06 1.85
CA TRP A 160 -11.00 9.85 1.72
C TRP A 160 -10.44 8.86 2.76
N ARG A 161 -11.08 8.75 3.94
CA ARG A 161 -10.73 7.77 4.98
C ARG A 161 -11.12 6.35 4.55
N LEU A 162 -12.29 6.20 3.93
CA LEU A 162 -12.71 4.94 3.30
C LEU A 162 -11.78 4.55 2.15
N PHE A 163 -11.39 5.52 1.33
CA PHE A 163 -10.50 5.31 0.19
C PHE A 163 -9.16 4.68 0.61
N LEU A 164 -8.54 5.16 1.70
CA LEU A 164 -7.32 4.55 2.26
C LEU A 164 -7.51 3.08 2.63
N VAL A 165 -8.64 2.73 3.25
CA VAL A 165 -8.95 1.33 3.62
C VAL A 165 -9.18 0.48 2.38
N ILE A 166 -9.91 1.00 1.38
CA ILE A 166 -10.17 0.32 0.11
C ILE A 166 -8.85 0.05 -0.64
N CYS A 167 -7.92 1.00 -0.66
CA CYS A 167 -6.61 0.81 -1.27
C CYS A 167 -5.79 -0.29 -0.59
N GLY A 168 -5.95 -0.49 0.72
CA GLY A 168 -5.28 -1.55 1.47
C GLY A 168 -5.93 -2.94 1.36
N LEU A 169 -7.22 -3.03 1.02
CA LEU A 169 -7.95 -4.31 0.94
C LEU A 169 -7.34 -5.32 -0.05
N PRO A 170 -6.91 -4.94 -1.28
CA PRO A 170 -6.22 -5.86 -2.17
C PRO A 170 -4.94 -6.44 -1.58
N GLY A 171 -4.28 -5.74 -0.66
CA GLY A 171 -3.11 -6.21 0.08
C GLY A 171 -3.48 -7.30 1.09
N LEU A 172 -4.57 -7.09 1.83
CA LEU A 172 -5.14 -8.09 2.74
C LEU A 172 -5.55 -9.36 1.99
N ILE A 173 -6.29 -9.22 0.89
CA ILE A 173 -6.70 -10.35 0.04
C ILE A 173 -5.47 -11.05 -0.54
N GLY A 174 -4.46 -10.28 -0.97
CA GLY A 174 -3.19 -10.80 -1.44
C GLY A 174 -2.45 -11.63 -0.40
N ALA A 175 -2.39 -11.16 0.85
CA ALA A 175 -1.77 -11.88 1.97
C ALA A 175 -2.50 -13.22 2.25
N PHE A 176 -3.83 -13.20 2.33
CA PHE A 176 -4.62 -14.42 2.51
C PHE A 176 -4.50 -15.40 1.35
N ALA A 177 -4.47 -14.90 0.11
CA ALA A 177 -4.23 -15.75 -1.05
C ALA A 177 -2.85 -16.42 -0.98
N LEU A 178 -1.82 -15.69 -0.54
CA LEU A 178 -0.46 -16.21 -0.42
C LEU A 178 -0.30 -17.24 0.71
N LEU A 179 -1.23 -17.29 1.68
CA LEU A 179 -1.28 -18.37 2.66
C LEU A 179 -1.56 -19.73 2.01
N ARG A 180 -2.28 -19.78 0.88
CA ARG A 180 -2.54 -21.04 0.15
C ARG A 180 -1.37 -21.53 -0.70
N PHE A 181 -0.41 -20.66 -1.01
CA PHE A 181 0.73 -21.03 -1.85
C PHE A 181 1.93 -21.52 -1.02
N PRO A 182 2.70 -22.51 -1.51
CA PRO A 182 3.91 -22.98 -0.85
C PRO A 182 5.04 -21.93 -0.96
N GLU A 183 6.08 -22.09 -0.13
CA GLU A 183 7.28 -21.27 -0.20
C GLU A 183 8.09 -21.55 -1.49
N THR A 184 8.93 -20.61 -1.94
CA THR A 184 9.72 -20.82 -3.17
C THR A 184 10.70 -21.98 -2.97
N PRO A 185 10.93 -22.81 -4.00
CA PRO A 185 11.76 -24.03 -3.91
C PRO A 185 13.25 -23.77 -3.61
N LYS A 186 13.66 -22.51 -3.51
CA LYS A 186 15.00 -22.10 -3.11
C LYS A 186 15.19 -22.14 -1.57
N PHE A 187 14.10 -22.19 -0.80
CA PHE A 187 14.08 -22.23 0.67
C PHE A 187 13.36 -23.48 1.20
#